data_AF-A0AA35X8R4-F1
#
_entry.id   AF-A0AA35X8R4-F1
#
_cell.length_a   1.000
_cell.length_b   1.000
_cell.length_c   1.000
_cell.angle_alpha   90.00
_cell.angle_beta   90.00
_cell.angle_gamma   90.00
#
_symmetry.space_group_name_H-M   'P 1'
#
loop_
_entity.id
_entity.type
_entity.pdbx_description
1 polymer ?
#
loop_
_entity_poly.entity_id
_entity_poly.type
_entity_poly.pdbx_seq_one_letter_code
_entity_poly.pdbx_strand_id
1 'polypeptide(L)'
;QSHVSAPLRLLFAFSATFSQFWNLQFFKAIVPPICISEKLTGIHVHMLNFLPAIYLLVLVILSCILIELHARNFAIVRILWKPLNFILSKTNIKIETTDAVFHATASLILLSNISVLSATSQLIDSTNIYNSTGVFHKKIFFIDPTMDWSSRKSIPYLLITVVIFILFTLIPSLLLCIYPTRVYRYLSRFLSARKRLAITAFAEALHSCFKDGLNGTRDYRALAGGTVYVALLSSLISRCFRYIFDSGSVSEFVETMVWMTLACVVTYLKPCKSAVANLSLGFHMILFGILISAINL
;
A
#
# COMPACT_ATOMS: atom_id res chain seq x y z
N GLN A 1 26.16 10.13 -20.42
CA GLN A 1 25.44 11.17 -19.66
C GLN A 1 24.50 11.90 -20.61
N SER A 2 23.21 11.58 -20.57
CA SER A 2 22.19 12.24 -21.41
C SER A 2 21.88 13.63 -20.86
N HIS A 3 21.92 14.65 -21.71
CA HIS A 3 21.55 16.03 -21.38
C HIS A 3 20.02 16.13 -21.19
N VAL A 4 19.53 15.67 -20.04
CA VAL A 4 18.15 15.93 -19.62
C VAL A 4 18.00 17.42 -19.35
N SER A 5 17.09 18.08 -20.07
CA SER A 5 16.85 19.52 -19.99
C SER A 5 16.48 19.96 -18.56
N ALA A 6 16.97 21.12 -18.14
CA ALA A 6 16.73 21.70 -16.82
C ALA A 6 15.24 21.71 -16.37
N PRO A 7 14.25 22.06 -17.22
CA PRO A 7 12.84 22.01 -16.83
C PRO A 7 12.34 20.59 -16.52
N LEU A 8 12.84 19.58 -17.24
CA LEU A 8 12.46 18.18 -17.01
C LEU A 8 12.96 17.71 -15.63
N ARG A 9 14.19 18.10 -15.23
CA ARG A 9 14.74 17.79 -13.91
C ARG A 9 13.93 18.41 -12.78
N LEU A 10 13.48 19.65 -12.96
CA LEU A 10 12.67 20.37 -11.98
C LEU A 10 11.29 19.73 -11.82
N LEU A 11 10.69 19.29 -12.93
CA LEU A 11 9.43 18.58 -12.93
C LEU A 11 9.53 17.19 -12.27
N PHE A 12 10.62 16.46 -12.50
CA PHE A 12 10.92 15.20 -11.80
C PHE A 12 11.19 15.41 -10.31
N ALA A 13 11.91 16.46 -9.93
CA ALA A 13 12.15 16.78 -8.52
C ALA A 13 10.85 17.13 -7.79
N PHE A 14 9.98 17.91 -8.43
CA PHE A 14 8.66 18.26 -7.89
C PHE A 14 7.74 17.04 -7.78
N SER A 15 7.69 16.18 -8.81
CA SER A 15 6.88 14.96 -8.75
C SER A 15 7.41 13.97 -7.71
N ALA A 16 8.73 13.87 -7.56
CA ALA A 16 9.35 13.03 -6.53
C ALA A 16 9.05 13.55 -5.11
N THR A 17 9.19 14.86 -4.86
CA THR A 17 8.87 15.45 -3.54
C THR A 17 7.38 15.36 -3.22
N PHE A 18 6.52 15.60 -4.21
CA PHE A 18 5.09 15.42 -4.06
C PHE A 18 4.75 13.95 -3.73
N SER A 19 5.33 13.00 -4.47
CA SER A 19 5.17 11.56 -4.21
C SER A 19 5.67 11.17 -2.81
N GLN A 20 6.82 11.71 -2.38
CA GLN A 20 7.36 11.48 -1.03
C GLN A 20 6.44 12.04 0.06
N PHE A 21 5.87 13.23 -0.14
CA PHE A 21 4.92 13.84 0.79
C PHE A 21 3.67 12.96 0.96
N TRP A 22 3.09 12.49 -0.15
CA TRP A 22 1.93 11.59 -0.13
C TRP A 22 2.23 10.19 0.38
N ASN A 23 3.46 9.70 0.18
CA ASN A 23 3.96 8.47 0.79
C ASN A 23 4.38 8.65 2.26
N LEU A 24 4.10 9.81 2.85
CA LEU A 24 4.40 10.13 4.25
C LEU A 24 5.89 9.98 4.59
N GLN A 25 6.75 10.16 3.59
CA GLN A 25 8.20 10.21 3.71
C GLN A 25 8.67 11.65 3.96
N PHE A 26 7.87 12.46 4.66
CA PHE A 26 8.17 13.86 4.98
C PHE A 26 9.54 14.02 5.64
N PHE A 27 9.95 13.05 6.47
CA PHE A 27 11.27 13.08 7.08
C PHE A 27 12.40 12.97 6.05
N LYS A 28 12.24 12.17 4.99
CA LYS A 28 13.26 12.10 3.91
C LYS A 28 13.29 13.36 3.04
N ALA A 29 12.17 14.08 2.95
CA ALA A 29 12.08 15.32 2.17
C ALA A 29 12.61 16.54 2.95
N ILE A 30 12.40 16.59 4.26
CA ILE A 30 12.75 17.74 5.11
C ILE A 30 14.13 17.59 5.73
N VAL A 31 14.51 16.37 6.13
CA VAL A 31 15.77 16.12 6.84
C VAL A 31 16.81 15.69 5.80
N PRO A 32 17.95 16.41 5.66
CA PRO A 32 19.02 15.97 4.79
C PRO A 32 19.55 14.59 5.23
N PRO A 33 20.25 13.84 4.37
CA PRO A 33 20.84 12.57 4.77
C PRO A 33 21.86 12.78 5.90
N ILE A 34 21.49 12.41 7.12
CA ILE A 34 22.36 12.50 8.31
C ILE A 34 22.93 11.11 8.61
N CYS A 35 24.25 11.02 8.78
CA CYS A 35 24.87 9.84 9.36
C CYS A 35 24.59 9.81 10.87
N ILE A 36 23.62 8.99 11.28
CA ILE A 36 23.22 8.88 12.69
C ILE A 36 24.30 8.19 13.53
N SER A 37 24.94 7.15 12.99
CA SER A 37 26.07 6.46 13.64
C SER A 37 26.73 5.46 12.68
N GLU A 38 28.04 5.30 12.79
CA GLU A 38 28.83 4.30 12.06
C GLU A 38 28.47 2.85 12.44
N LYS A 39 27.81 2.66 13.59
CA LYS A 39 27.38 1.32 14.06
C LYS A 39 26.03 0.88 13.46
N LEU A 40 25.29 1.77 12.79
CA LEU A 40 24.05 1.38 12.13
C LEU A 40 24.35 0.67 10.82
N THR A 41 24.01 -0.62 10.77
CA THR A 41 24.01 -1.41 9.54
C THR A 41 22.82 -1.06 8.63
N GLY A 42 22.90 -1.44 7.36
CA GLY A 42 21.88 -1.12 6.35
C GLY A 42 20.49 -1.61 6.73
N ILE A 43 20.40 -2.77 7.39
CA ILE A 43 19.12 -3.31 7.87
C ILE A 43 18.43 -2.41 8.91
N HIS A 44 19.18 -1.73 9.79
CA HIS A 44 18.58 -0.83 10.76
C HIS A 44 17.95 0.38 10.07
N VAL A 45 18.65 0.94 9.08
CA VAL A 45 18.14 2.03 8.26
C VAL A 45 16.90 1.57 7.50
N HIS A 46 16.91 0.35 6.98
CA HIS A 46 15.75 -0.20 6.28
C HIS A 46 14.55 -0.41 7.18
N MET A 47 14.75 -0.83 8.43
CA MET A 47 13.65 -0.99 9.39
C MET A 47 12.91 0.32 9.66
N LEU A 48 13.57 1.47 9.50
CA LEU A 48 12.90 2.78 9.59
C LEU A 48 11.88 3.01 8.46
N ASN A 49 11.97 2.28 7.34
CA ASN A 49 10.96 2.35 6.28
C ASN A 49 9.60 1.75 6.70
N PHE A 50 9.52 1.01 7.82
CA PHE A 50 8.25 0.60 8.42
C PHE A 50 7.62 1.70 9.28
N LEU A 51 8.37 2.72 9.68
CA LEU A 51 7.88 3.78 10.56
C LEU A 51 6.72 4.59 9.95
N PRO A 52 6.71 4.96 8.65
CA PRO A 52 5.56 5.60 8.03
C PRO A 52 4.28 4.75 8.08
N ALA A 53 4.40 3.43 7.92
CA ALA A 53 3.26 2.52 8.02
C ALA A 53 2.72 2.45 9.46
N ILE A 54 3.62 2.35 10.45
CA ILE A 54 3.23 2.40 11.87
C ILE A 54 2.57 3.74 12.21
N TYR A 55 3.12 4.84 11.72
CA TYR A 55 2.55 6.17 11.90
C TYR A 55 1.11 6.27 11.37
N LEU A 56 0.83 5.72 10.19
CA LEU A 56 -0.52 5.64 9.64
C LEU A 56 -1.49 4.89 10.54
N LEU A 57 -1.06 3.77 11.12
CA LEU A 57 -1.88 3.00 12.05
C LEU A 57 -2.14 3.75 13.34
N VAL A 58 -1.15 4.47 13.85
CA VAL A 58 -1.32 5.36 15.01
C VAL A 58 -2.34 6.46 14.69
N LEU A 59 -2.29 7.05 13.49
CA LEU A 59 -3.29 8.03 13.06
C LEU A 59 -4.71 7.43 13.00
N VAL A 60 -4.85 6.19 12.54
CA VAL A 60 -6.14 5.48 12.53
C VAL A 60 -6.64 5.23 13.96
N ILE A 61 -5.78 4.82 14.88
CA ILE A 61 -6.16 4.62 16.29
C ILE A 61 -6.56 5.96 16.92
N LEU A 62 -5.78 7.02 16.70
CA LEU A 62 -6.07 8.35 17.20
C LEU A 62 -7.38 8.89 16.62
N SER A 63 -7.65 8.68 15.33
CA SER A 63 -8.93 9.08 14.72
C SER A 63 -10.10 8.33 15.36
N CYS A 64 -9.98 7.02 15.58
CA CYS A 64 -10.99 6.22 16.28
C CYS A 64 -11.28 6.74 17.69
N ILE A 65 -10.24 7.06 18.46
CA ILE A 65 -10.38 7.63 19.80
C ILE A 65 -11.05 9.01 19.75
N LEU A 66 -10.65 9.87 18.81
CA LEU A 66 -11.24 11.20 18.64
C LEU A 66 -12.73 11.14 18.27
N ILE A 67 -13.13 10.20 17.41
CA ILE A 67 -14.54 9.99 17.05
C ILE A 67 -15.35 9.55 18.28
N GLU A 68 -14.86 8.57 19.04
CA GLU A 68 -15.55 8.07 20.23
C GLU A 68 -15.67 9.15 21.31
N LEU A 69 -14.61 9.94 21.52
CA LEU A 69 -14.63 11.08 22.44
C LEU A 69 -15.59 12.18 21.96
N HIS A 70 -15.66 12.44 20.65
CA HIS A 70 -16.62 13.36 20.06
C HIS A 70 -18.06 12.88 20.27
N ALA A 71 -18.33 11.58 20.04
CA ALA A 71 -19.65 10.97 20.26
C ALA A 71 -20.12 11.06 21.72
N ARG A 72 -19.18 11.04 22.69
CA ARG A 72 -19.45 11.22 24.12
C ARG A 72 -19.53 12.68 24.57
N ASN A 73 -19.53 13.64 23.63
CA ASN A 73 -19.59 15.08 23.89
C ASN A 73 -18.45 15.61 24.77
N PHE A 74 -17.23 15.07 24.64
CA PHE A 74 -16.09 15.55 25.43
C PHE A 74 -15.70 16.99 25.04
N ALA A 75 -15.60 17.88 26.03
CA ALA A 75 -15.51 19.33 25.80
C ALA A 75 -14.28 19.75 24.97
N ILE A 76 -13.12 19.14 25.25
CA ILE A 76 -11.85 19.46 24.56
C ILE A 76 -11.95 19.15 23.06
N VAL A 77 -12.45 17.95 22.72
CA VAL A 77 -12.62 17.52 21.32
C VAL A 77 -13.62 18.41 20.60
N ARG A 78 -14.71 18.80 21.27
CA ARG A 78 -15.71 19.73 20.70
C ARG A 78 -15.11 21.10 20.40
N ILE A 79 -14.24 21.63 21.27
CA ILE A 79 -13.56 22.91 21.02
C ILE A 79 -12.63 22.80 19.82
N LEU A 80 -11.88 21.71 19.72
CA LEU A 80 -11.00 21.44 18.58
C LEU A 80 -11.77 21.31 17.25
N TRP A 81 -12.98 20.74 17.29
CA TRP A 81 -13.82 20.54 16.11
C TRP A 81 -14.54 21.80 15.61
N LYS A 82 -14.83 22.76 16.51
CA LYS A 82 -15.51 24.03 16.16
C LYS A 82 -14.90 24.80 14.98
N PRO A 83 -13.60 25.10 14.93
CA PRO A 83 -13.02 25.83 13.80
C PRO A 83 -13.13 25.05 12.49
N LEU A 84 -12.96 23.73 12.55
CA LEU A 84 -13.08 22.86 11.38
C LEU A 84 -14.52 22.88 10.84
N ASN A 85 -15.50 22.78 11.74
CA ASN A 85 -16.91 22.80 11.37
C ASN A 85 -17.35 24.17 10.84
N PHE A 86 -16.77 25.26 11.37
CA PHE A 86 -17.00 26.61 10.83
C PHE A 86 -16.52 26.73 9.38
N ILE A 87 -15.30 26.26 9.08
CA ILE A 87 -14.76 26.26 7.71
C ILE A 87 -15.62 25.40 6.79
N LEU A 88 -15.95 24.17 7.22
CA LEU A 88 -16.78 23.25 6.44
C LEU A 88 -18.18 23.81 6.16
N SER A 89 -18.81 24.43 7.16
CA SER A 89 -20.13 25.05 7.00
C SER A 89 -20.11 26.19 5.97
N LYS A 90 -19.01 26.94 5.88
CA LYS A 90 -18.84 28.01 4.90
C LYS A 90 -18.73 27.50 3.46
N THR A 91 -18.27 26.26 3.29
CA THR A 91 -18.13 25.64 1.96
C THR A 91 -19.40 24.96 1.45
N ASN A 92 -20.51 24.98 2.20
CA ASN A 92 -21.76 24.25 1.88
C ASN A 92 -21.57 22.73 1.65
N ILE A 93 -20.42 22.17 2.02
CA ILE A 93 -20.17 20.73 1.92
C ILE A 93 -20.85 20.07 3.13
N LYS A 94 -22.02 19.47 2.90
CA LYS A 94 -22.63 18.53 3.85
C LYS A 94 -21.81 17.24 3.84
N ILE A 95 -20.74 17.24 4.63
CA ILE A 95 -20.02 16.00 4.92
C ILE A 95 -20.83 15.27 5.98
N GLU A 96 -21.45 14.15 5.63
CA GLU A 96 -21.86 13.18 6.65
C GLU A 96 -20.57 12.70 7.32
N THR A 97 -20.31 13.24 8.51
CA THR A 97 -19.02 13.13 9.20
C THR A 97 -18.64 11.68 9.47
N THR A 98 -19.60 10.77 9.55
CA THR A 98 -19.37 9.34 9.72
C THR A 98 -18.76 8.70 8.47
N ASP A 99 -19.36 8.94 7.30
CA ASP A 99 -18.97 8.30 6.05
C ASP A 99 -17.59 8.77 5.59
N ALA A 100 -17.34 10.09 5.67
CA ALA A 100 -16.04 10.65 5.34
C ALA A 100 -14.92 10.09 6.24
N VAL A 101 -15.21 9.83 7.50
CA VAL A 101 -14.25 9.28 8.44
C VAL A 101 -13.99 7.79 8.19
N PHE A 102 -15.01 7.01 7.82
CA PHE A 102 -14.82 5.64 7.38
C PHE A 102 -13.98 5.57 6.10
N HIS A 103 -14.26 6.44 5.12
CA HIS A 103 -13.46 6.52 3.89
C HIS A 103 -12.02 6.94 4.16
N ALA A 104 -11.79 7.96 5.00
CA ALA A 104 -10.44 8.37 5.37
C ALA A 104 -9.68 7.25 6.09
N THR A 105 -10.34 6.56 7.03
CA THR A 105 -9.75 5.43 7.76
C THR A 105 -9.40 4.28 6.82
N ALA A 106 -10.29 3.96 5.88
CA ALA A 106 -10.07 2.97 4.83
C ALA A 106 -8.86 3.31 3.95
N SER A 107 -8.75 4.56 3.51
CA SER A 107 -7.61 5.03 2.73
C SER A 107 -6.29 4.97 3.51
N LEU A 108 -6.28 5.35 4.79
CA LEU A 108 -5.08 5.30 5.64
C LEU A 108 -4.61 3.86 5.86
N ILE A 109 -5.54 2.92 6.08
CA ILE A 109 -5.21 1.49 6.18
C ILE A 109 -4.63 0.98 4.87
N LEU A 110 -5.26 1.28 3.72
CA LEU A 110 -4.73 0.86 2.42
C LEU A 110 -3.33 1.42 2.16
N LEU A 111 -3.09 2.69 2.50
CA LEU A 111 -1.78 3.33 2.37
C LEU A 111 -0.73 2.69 3.27
N SER A 112 -1.12 2.28 4.48
CA SER A 112 -0.25 1.51 5.39
C SER A 112 0.12 0.17 4.77
N ASN A 113 -0.86 -0.55 4.19
CA ASN A 113 -0.63 -1.85 3.56
C ASN A 113 0.37 -1.75 2.40
N ILE A 114 0.23 -0.71 1.55
CA ILE A 114 1.14 -0.44 0.43
C ILE A 114 2.54 -0.09 0.94
N SER A 115 2.64 0.70 2.02
CA SER A 115 3.93 1.09 2.61
C SER A 115 4.67 -0.12 3.19
N VAL A 116 3.98 -0.99 3.94
CA VAL A 116 4.54 -2.25 4.46
C VAL A 116 4.97 -3.15 3.31
N LEU A 117 4.12 -3.32 2.30
CA LEU A 117 4.45 -4.11 1.12
C LEU A 117 5.74 -3.59 0.48
N SER A 118 5.82 -2.30 0.20
CA SER A 118 7.00 -1.68 -0.43
C SER A 118 8.27 -1.94 0.39
N ALA A 119 8.21 -1.76 1.72
CA ALA A 119 9.34 -2.03 2.60
C ALA A 119 9.72 -3.52 2.64
N THR A 120 8.74 -4.44 2.66
CA THR A 120 9.00 -5.89 2.63
C THR A 120 9.57 -6.34 1.28
N SER A 121 9.08 -5.77 0.19
CA SER A 121 9.52 -6.04 -1.16
C SER A 121 10.99 -5.66 -1.39
N GLN A 122 11.44 -4.55 -0.81
CA GLN A 122 12.85 -4.13 -0.86
C GLN A 122 13.79 -5.08 -0.10
N LEU A 123 13.30 -5.80 0.93
CA LEU A 123 14.10 -6.79 1.67
C LEU A 123 14.47 -8.01 0.85
N ILE A 124 13.59 -8.40 -0.06
CA ILE A 124 13.78 -9.55 -0.94
C ILE A 124 14.62 -9.17 -2.17
N ASP A 125 14.80 -7.86 -2.40
CA ASP A 125 15.51 -7.38 -3.58
C ASP A 125 17.00 -7.72 -3.51
N SER A 126 17.53 -8.15 -4.64
CA SER A 126 18.90 -8.66 -4.74
C SER A 126 19.56 -8.13 -6.00
N THR A 127 20.86 -7.93 -5.91
CA THR A 127 21.70 -7.44 -7.01
C THR A 127 22.88 -8.37 -7.22
N ASN A 128 23.31 -8.46 -8.47
CA ASN A 128 24.48 -9.25 -8.85
C ASN A 128 25.72 -8.36 -8.80
N ILE A 129 26.74 -8.82 -8.08
CA ILE A 129 28.07 -8.22 -8.17
C ILE A 129 28.86 -8.96 -9.24
N TYR A 130 29.40 -8.19 -10.18
CA TYR A 130 30.38 -8.64 -11.16
C TYR A 130 31.77 -8.19 -10.71
N ASN A 131 32.78 -9.00 -10.97
CA ASN A 131 34.17 -8.62 -10.72
C ASN A 131 34.65 -7.58 -11.77
N SER A 132 35.90 -7.10 -11.62
CA SER A 132 36.50 -6.16 -12.59
C SER A 132 36.63 -6.73 -14.01
N THR A 133 36.57 -8.05 -14.18
CA THR A 133 36.60 -8.72 -15.49
C THR A 133 35.20 -8.94 -16.08
N GLY A 134 34.14 -8.46 -15.43
CA GLY A 134 32.75 -8.63 -15.88
C GLY A 134 32.16 -10.02 -15.63
N VAL A 135 32.87 -10.90 -14.91
CA VAL A 135 32.40 -12.23 -14.53
C VAL A 135 31.55 -12.12 -13.27
N PHE A 136 30.41 -12.81 -13.26
CA PHE A 136 29.53 -12.90 -12.10
C PHE A 136 30.31 -13.43 -10.88
N HIS A 137 30.26 -12.71 -9.76
CA HIS A 137 30.96 -13.09 -8.54
C HIS A 137 30.02 -13.67 -7.50
N LYS A 138 29.00 -12.89 -7.10
CA LYS A 138 27.99 -13.32 -6.13
C LYS A 138 26.75 -12.45 -6.20
N LYS A 139 25.62 -13.04 -5.79
CA LYS A 139 24.37 -12.34 -5.55
C LYS A 139 24.35 -11.83 -4.11
N ILE A 140 23.99 -10.56 -3.93
CA ILE A 140 23.88 -9.91 -2.63
C ILE A 140 22.50 -9.26 -2.50
N PHE A 141 22.07 -9.03 -1.26
CA PHE A 141 20.86 -8.25 -1.00
C PHE A 141 21.16 -6.77 -1.18
N PHE A 142 20.18 -6.05 -1.75
CA PHE A 142 20.35 -4.63 -2.08
C PHE A 142 20.58 -3.76 -0.83
N ILE A 143 19.90 -4.08 0.28
CA ILE A 143 19.93 -3.27 1.51
C ILE A 143 21.23 -3.42 2.28
N ASP A 144 21.72 -4.64 2.45
CA ASP A 144 22.94 -4.90 3.20
C ASP A 144 23.68 -6.12 2.61
N PRO A 145 24.78 -5.89 1.87
CA PRO A 145 25.53 -6.96 1.24
C PRO A 145 26.39 -7.76 2.22
N THR A 146 26.55 -7.26 3.45
CA THR A 146 27.32 -7.93 4.52
C THR A 146 26.47 -8.88 5.34
N MET A 147 25.15 -8.78 5.21
CA MET A 147 24.20 -9.51 6.03
C MET A 147 23.96 -10.91 5.46
N ASP A 148 24.25 -11.92 6.28
CA ASP A 148 23.85 -13.29 6.03
C ASP A 148 22.48 -13.55 6.67
N TRP A 149 21.44 -13.76 5.85
CA TRP A 149 20.08 -14.06 6.31
C TRP A 149 19.94 -15.41 7.01
N SER A 150 20.92 -16.30 6.85
CA SER A 150 20.97 -17.55 7.61
C SER A 150 21.59 -17.39 9.00
N SER A 151 22.21 -16.24 9.28
CA SER A 151 22.82 -15.94 10.57
C SER A 151 21.79 -15.78 11.68
N ARG A 152 22.10 -16.23 12.90
CA ARG A 152 21.24 -16.00 14.07
C ARG A 152 20.97 -14.52 14.35
N LYS A 153 21.85 -13.62 13.89
CA LYS A 153 21.71 -12.17 14.08
C LYS A 153 20.61 -11.58 13.21
N SER A 154 20.31 -12.16 12.03
CA SER A 154 19.34 -11.64 11.07
C SER A 154 17.92 -12.18 11.29
N ILE A 155 17.78 -13.35 11.91
CA ILE A 155 16.48 -14.00 12.18
C ILE A 155 15.46 -13.09 12.87
N PRO A 156 15.80 -12.30 13.91
CA PRO A 156 14.82 -11.43 14.57
C PRO A 156 14.23 -10.37 13.63
N TYR A 157 15.06 -9.80 12.75
CA TYR A 157 14.63 -8.80 11.78
C TYR A 157 13.67 -9.42 10.76
N LEU A 158 13.99 -10.60 10.23
CA LEU A 158 13.11 -11.33 9.33
C LEU A 158 11.77 -11.67 9.99
N LEU A 159 11.80 -12.15 11.24
CA LEU A 159 10.59 -12.48 11.98
C LEU A 159 9.70 -11.25 12.16
N ILE A 160 10.27 -10.11 12.57
CA ILE A 160 9.52 -8.85 12.71
C ILE A 160 8.91 -8.43 11.38
N THR A 161 9.68 -8.47 10.28
CA THR A 161 9.18 -8.14 8.94
C THR A 161 8.01 -9.05 8.54
N VAL A 162 8.13 -10.37 8.74
CA VAL A 162 7.08 -11.34 8.42
C VAL A 162 5.82 -11.08 9.25
N VAL A 163 5.97 -10.81 10.54
CA VAL A 163 4.85 -10.49 11.43
C VAL A 163 4.15 -9.21 10.99
N ILE A 164 4.89 -8.13 10.70
CA ILE A 164 4.34 -6.86 10.20
C ILE A 164 3.62 -7.09 8.86
N PHE A 165 4.23 -7.84 7.93
CA PHE A 165 3.62 -8.16 6.65
C PHE A 165 2.30 -8.94 6.80
N ILE A 166 2.27 -9.96 7.66
CA ILE A 166 1.07 -10.76 7.88
C ILE A 166 -0.03 -9.89 8.49
N LEU A 167 0.28 -9.17 9.57
CA LEU A 167 -0.70 -8.40 10.33
C LEU A 167 -1.27 -7.23 9.54
N PHE A 168 -0.42 -6.52 8.81
CA PHE A 168 -0.81 -5.27 8.16
C PHE A 168 -1.08 -5.42 6.68
N THR A 169 -0.52 -6.41 5.98
CA THR A 169 -0.74 -6.54 4.53
C THR A 169 -1.60 -7.74 4.19
N LEU A 170 -1.26 -8.92 4.69
CA LEU A 170 -1.93 -10.17 4.29
C LEU A 170 -3.35 -10.26 4.88
N ILE A 171 -3.50 -10.08 6.20
CA ILE A 171 -4.80 -10.22 6.87
C ILE A 171 -5.84 -9.21 6.33
N PRO A 172 -5.55 -7.90 6.22
CA PRO A 172 -6.51 -6.94 5.68
C PRO A 172 -6.91 -7.25 4.23
N SER A 173 -5.95 -7.66 3.40
CA SER A 173 -6.20 -8.02 2.00
C SER A 173 -7.08 -9.27 1.89
N LEU A 174 -6.79 -10.32 2.67
CA LEU A 174 -7.63 -11.52 2.73
C LEU A 174 -9.03 -11.21 3.25
N LEU A 175 -9.15 -10.34 4.24
CA LEU A 175 -10.45 -9.90 4.76
C LEU A 175 -11.28 -9.25 3.65
N LEU A 176 -10.69 -8.39 2.82
CA LEU A 176 -11.37 -7.76 1.69
C LEU A 176 -11.79 -8.77 0.62
N CYS A 177 -10.95 -9.76 0.31
CA CYS A 177 -11.28 -10.84 -0.62
C CYS A 177 -12.45 -11.70 -0.11
N ILE A 178 -12.44 -12.04 1.18
CA ILE A 178 -13.40 -12.97 1.78
C ILE A 178 -14.72 -12.27 2.11
N TYR A 179 -14.70 -10.96 2.39
CA TYR A 179 -15.87 -10.16 2.79
C TYR A 179 -17.15 -10.40 1.96
N PRO A 180 -17.14 -10.32 0.63
CA PRO A 180 -18.35 -10.50 -0.18
C PRO A 180 -18.82 -11.96 -0.28
N THR A 181 -18.05 -12.92 0.25
CA THR A 181 -18.35 -14.35 0.14
C THR A 181 -19.28 -14.85 1.25
N ARG A 182 -19.83 -16.06 1.05
CA ARG A 182 -20.59 -16.76 2.11
C ARG A 182 -19.71 -17.13 3.31
N VAL A 183 -18.40 -17.28 3.10
CA VAL A 183 -17.43 -17.64 4.15
C VAL A 183 -17.36 -16.54 5.21
N TYR A 184 -17.28 -15.26 4.82
CA TYR A 184 -17.31 -14.15 5.77
C TYR A 184 -18.62 -14.13 6.58
N ARG A 185 -19.77 -14.35 5.93
CA ARG A 185 -21.06 -14.41 6.64
C ARG A 185 -21.14 -15.53 7.67
N TYR A 186 -20.46 -16.65 7.43
CA TYR A 186 -20.35 -17.73 8.40
C TYR A 186 -19.40 -17.37 9.54
N LEU A 187 -18.17 -16.93 9.23
CA LEU A 187 -17.14 -16.58 10.22
C LEU A 187 -17.56 -15.40 11.11
N SER A 188 -18.25 -14.41 10.55
CA SER A 188 -18.72 -13.22 11.28
C SER A 188 -19.81 -13.52 12.31
N ARG A 189 -20.37 -14.75 12.34
CA ARG A 189 -21.28 -15.18 13.41
C ARG A 189 -20.57 -15.32 14.76
N PHE A 190 -19.26 -15.61 14.75
CA PHE A 190 -18.45 -15.72 15.96
C PHE A 190 -18.00 -14.35 16.50
N LEU A 191 -18.20 -13.27 15.74
CA LEU A 191 -17.87 -11.91 16.13
C LEU A 191 -19.06 -11.25 16.84
N SER A 192 -18.79 -10.48 17.91
CA SER A 192 -19.79 -9.63 18.55
C SER A 192 -20.42 -8.66 17.53
N ALA A 193 -21.70 -8.33 17.70
CA ALA A 193 -22.46 -7.47 16.77
C ALA A 193 -21.74 -6.15 16.44
N ARG A 194 -21.13 -5.49 17.44
CA ARG A 194 -20.38 -4.24 17.25
C ARG A 194 -19.16 -4.42 16.33
N LYS A 195 -18.35 -5.45 16.56
CA LYS A 195 -17.18 -5.76 15.73
C LYS A 195 -17.58 -6.09 14.30
N ARG A 196 -18.66 -6.86 14.13
CA ARG A 196 -19.21 -7.19 12.80
C ARG A 196 -19.64 -5.94 12.05
N LEU A 197 -20.36 -5.02 12.71
CA LEU A 197 -20.78 -3.76 12.10
C LEU A 197 -19.57 -2.92 11.67
N ALA A 198 -18.55 -2.81 12.50
CA ALA A 198 -17.34 -2.04 12.18
C ALA A 198 -16.59 -2.62 10.97
N ILE A 199 -16.40 -3.95 10.91
CA ILE A 199 -15.75 -4.60 9.76
C ILE A 199 -16.59 -4.44 8.49
N THR A 200 -17.91 -4.56 8.60
CA THR A 200 -18.84 -4.34 7.48
C THR A 200 -18.75 -2.91 6.97
N ALA A 201 -18.82 -1.91 7.84
CA ALA A 201 -18.70 -0.50 7.44
C ALA A 201 -17.35 -0.21 6.77
N PHE A 202 -16.26 -0.74 7.31
CA PHE A 202 -14.92 -0.62 6.72
C PHE A 202 -14.85 -1.25 5.32
N ALA A 203 -15.34 -2.49 5.17
CA ALA A 203 -15.32 -3.18 3.89
C ALA A 203 -16.25 -2.52 2.86
N GLU A 204 -17.39 -1.99 3.30
CA GLU A 204 -18.30 -1.21 2.44
C GLU A 204 -17.67 0.10 1.98
N ALA A 205 -16.91 0.79 2.84
CA ALA A 205 -16.19 2.00 2.45
C ALA A 205 -15.17 1.74 1.33
N LEU A 206 -14.53 0.56 1.32
CA LEU A 206 -13.59 0.13 0.28
C LEU A 206 -14.27 -0.43 -0.98
N HIS A 207 -15.46 -1.01 -0.82
CA HIS A 207 -16.22 -1.61 -1.91
C HIS A 207 -17.29 -0.69 -2.52
N SER A 208 -17.46 0.52 -2.00
CA SER A 208 -18.59 1.41 -2.35
C SER A 208 -18.69 1.72 -3.86
N CYS A 209 -17.54 1.78 -4.54
CA CYS A 209 -17.46 2.05 -5.98
C CYS A 209 -17.79 0.82 -6.84
N PHE A 210 -17.82 -0.39 -6.29
CA PHE A 210 -18.09 -1.65 -6.99
C PHE A 210 -19.58 -1.97 -7.01
N LYS A 211 -20.05 -2.62 -8.08
CA LYS A 211 -21.44 -3.10 -8.18
C LYS A 211 -21.70 -4.18 -7.13
N ASP A 212 -22.79 -4.04 -6.41
CA ASP A 212 -23.25 -4.90 -5.30
C ASP A 212 -24.30 -5.94 -5.74
N GLY A 213 -24.75 -5.87 -6.99
CA GLY A 213 -25.71 -6.77 -7.58
C GLY A 213 -27.19 -6.51 -7.25
N LEU A 214 -27.50 -5.42 -6.54
CA LEU A 214 -28.89 -5.08 -6.17
C LEU A 214 -29.76 -4.74 -7.39
N ASN A 215 -29.17 -4.15 -8.44
CA ASN A 215 -29.89 -3.70 -9.65
C ASN A 215 -29.91 -4.75 -10.77
N GLY A 216 -30.02 -6.04 -10.43
CA GLY A 216 -29.94 -7.14 -11.41
C GLY A 216 -28.58 -7.29 -12.09
N THR A 217 -27.55 -6.62 -11.55
CA THR A 217 -26.16 -6.72 -12.01
C THR A 217 -25.44 -7.83 -11.23
N ARG A 218 -24.28 -8.26 -11.70
CA ARG A 218 -23.43 -9.19 -10.95
C ARG A 218 -22.70 -8.44 -9.83
N ASP A 219 -22.59 -9.06 -8.65
CA ASP A 219 -21.77 -8.52 -7.56
C ASP A 219 -20.28 -8.68 -7.92
N TYR A 220 -19.57 -7.56 -8.00
CA TYR A 220 -18.14 -7.50 -8.33
C TYR A 220 -17.27 -7.08 -7.15
N ARG A 221 -17.80 -6.99 -5.92
CA ARG A 221 -17.02 -6.58 -4.74
C ARG A 221 -15.85 -7.52 -4.45
N ALA A 222 -15.97 -8.81 -4.77
CA ALA A 222 -14.88 -9.78 -4.63
C ALA A 222 -13.68 -9.46 -5.53
N LEU A 223 -13.94 -8.79 -6.66
CA LEU A 223 -12.89 -8.38 -7.59
C LEU A 223 -12.03 -7.26 -6.99
N ALA A 224 -12.57 -6.43 -6.12
CA ALA A 224 -11.83 -5.34 -5.47
C ALA A 224 -10.73 -5.85 -4.53
N GLY A 225 -11.09 -6.78 -3.63
CA GLY A 225 -10.10 -7.47 -2.81
C GLY A 225 -9.17 -8.33 -3.67
N GLY A 226 -9.73 -9.02 -4.65
CA GLY A 226 -9.00 -9.90 -5.56
C GLY A 226 -7.90 -9.18 -6.36
N THR A 227 -8.16 -7.98 -6.88
CA THR A 227 -7.16 -7.21 -7.64
C THR A 227 -5.99 -6.79 -6.74
N VAL A 228 -6.26 -6.33 -5.51
CA VAL A 228 -5.22 -6.00 -4.52
C VAL A 228 -4.42 -7.24 -4.15
N TYR A 229 -5.08 -8.38 -3.90
CA TYR A 229 -4.41 -9.63 -3.57
C TYR A 229 -3.57 -10.18 -4.72
N VAL A 230 -4.09 -10.15 -5.95
CA VAL A 230 -3.36 -10.58 -7.15
C VAL A 230 -2.14 -9.67 -7.38
N ALA A 231 -2.28 -8.36 -7.19
CA ALA A 231 -1.16 -7.42 -7.26
C ALA A 231 -0.07 -7.70 -6.21
N LEU A 232 -0.48 -7.99 -4.98
CA LEU A 232 0.43 -8.37 -3.89
C LEU A 232 1.18 -9.66 -4.22
N LEU A 233 0.44 -10.68 -4.64
CA LEU A 233 0.99 -11.99 -4.95
C LEU A 233 1.90 -11.95 -6.18
N SER A 234 1.50 -11.22 -7.23
CA SER A 234 2.32 -11.07 -8.44
C SER A 234 3.64 -10.37 -8.15
N SER A 235 3.63 -9.31 -7.33
CA SER A 235 4.86 -8.59 -6.94
C SER A 235 5.80 -9.48 -6.12
N LEU A 236 5.27 -10.26 -5.18
CA LEU A 236 6.08 -11.21 -4.39
C LEU A 236 6.65 -12.33 -5.27
N ILE A 237 5.83 -12.95 -6.12
CA ILE A 237 6.25 -14.02 -7.03
C ILE A 237 7.33 -13.50 -7.99
N SER A 238 7.13 -12.31 -8.59
CA SER A 238 8.11 -11.65 -9.46
C SER A 238 9.46 -11.51 -8.75
N ARG A 239 9.47 -10.95 -7.54
CA ARG A 239 10.72 -10.77 -6.76
C ARG A 239 11.39 -12.10 -6.40
N CYS A 240 10.62 -13.11 -6.00
CA CYS A 240 11.14 -14.46 -5.77
C CYS A 240 11.70 -15.08 -7.05
N PHE A 241 11.05 -14.88 -8.20
CA PHE A 241 11.50 -15.39 -9.49
C PHE A 241 12.82 -14.72 -9.92
N ARG A 242 12.91 -13.40 -9.78
CA ARG A 242 14.16 -12.63 -9.98
C ARG A 242 15.29 -13.13 -9.07
N TYR A 243 14.97 -13.46 -7.82
CA TYR A 243 15.93 -14.04 -6.90
C TYR A 243 16.45 -15.41 -7.37
N ILE A 244 15.56 -16.31 -7.81
CA ILE A 244 15.90 -17.69 -8.19
C ILE A 244 16.57 -17.78 -9.57
N PHE A 245 15.99 -17.13 -10.59
CA PHE A 245 16.37 -17.35 -11.99
C PHE A 245 17.35 -16.33 -12.56
N ASP A 246 17.70 -15.32 -11.75
CA ASP A 246 18.66 -14.26 -12.11
C ASP A 246 18.32 -13.48 -13.39
N SER A 247 17.08 -13.59 -13.86
CA SER A 247 16.58 -12.96 -15.07
C SER A 247 15.58 -11.87 -14.71
N GLY A 248 16.11 -10.65 -14.48
CA GLY A 248 15.29 -9.48 -14.20
C GLY A 248 14.27 -9.20 -15.31
N SER A 249 14.70 -9.31 -16.56
CA SER A 249 13.89 -9.03 -17.75
C SER A 249 12.67 -9.96 -17.88
N VAL A 250 12.83 -11.26 -17.62
CA VAL A 250 11.71 -12.21 -17.68
C VAL A 250 10.71 -11.95 -16.56
N SER A 251 11.20 -11.66 -15.35
CA SER A 251 10.36 -11.34 -14.21
C SER A 251 9.51 -10.08 -14.45
N GLU A 252 10.12 -9.04 -15.01
CA GLU A 252 9.47 -7.76 -15.33
C GLU A 252 8.42 -7.92 -16.43
N PHE A 253 8.75 -8.69 -17.46
CA PHE A 253 7.82 -9.00 -18.53
C PHE A 253 6.59 -9.73 -17.98
N VAL A 254 6.78 -10.76 -17.15
CA VAL A 254 5.69 -11.52 -16.53
C VAL A 254 4.81 -10.61 -15.66
N GLU A 255 5.41 -9.77 -14.80
CA GLU A 255 4.66 -8.85 -13.95
C GLU A 255 3.83 -7.86 -14.78
N THR A 256 4.42 -7.32 -15.85
CA THR A 256 3.73 -6.41 -16.77
C THR A 256 2.58 -7.10 -17.49
N MET A 257 2.77 -8.34 -17.96
CA MET A 257 1.70 -9.13 -18.58
C MET A 257 0.55 -9.41 -17.61
N VAL A 258 0.84 -9.67 -16.33
CA VAL A 258 -0.19 -9.84 -15.30
C VAL A 258 -1.01 -8.56 -15.12
N TRP A 259 -0.35 -7.41 -15.00
CA TRP A 259 -1.03 -6.11 -14.86
C TRP A 259 -1.88 -5.75 -16.07
N MET A 260 -1.35 -5.97 -17.28
CA MET A 260 -2.11 -5.76 -18.52
C MET A 260 -3.32 -6.68 -18.62
N THR A 261 -3.16 -7.96 -18.28
CA THR A 261 -4.27 -8.93 -18.26
C THR A 261 -5.34 -8.50 -17.26
N LEU A 262 -4.94 -8.08 -16.05
CA LEU A 262 -5.86 -7.59 -15.03
C LEU A 262 -6.60 -6.34 -15.50
N ALA A 263 -5.92 -5.41 -16.16
CA ALA A 263 -6.52 -4.21 -16.72
C ALA A 263 -7.56 -4.54 -17.80
N CYS A 264 -7.25 -5.48 -18.70
CA CYS A 264 -8.19 -5.99 -19.71
C CYS A 264 -9.43 -6.61 -19.06
N VAL A 265 -9.23 -7.46 -18.04
CA VAL A 265 -10.33 -8.09 -17.28
C VAL A 265 -11.20 -7.04 -16.60
N VAL A 266 -10.62 -6.05 -15.93
CA VAL A 266 -11.37 -4.97 -15.27
C VAL A 266 -12.13 -4.12 -16.28
N THR A 267 -11.50 -3.76 -17.40
CA THR A 267 -12.13 -2.94 -18.45
C THR A 267 -13.28 -3.68 -19.13
N TYR A 268 -13.13 -4.99 -19.33
CA TYR A 268 -14.15 -5.86 -19.90
C TYR A 268 -15.34 -6.07 -18.95
N LEU A 269 -15.07 -6.44 -17.68
CA LEU A 269 -16.11 -6.74 -16.69
C LEU A 269 -16.84 -5.49 -16.19
N LYS A 270 -16.25 -4.30 -16.30
CA LYS A 270 -16.79 -3.02 -15.81
C LYS A 270 -17.33 -3.14 -14.37
N PRO A 271 -16.47 -3.53 -13.40
CA PRO A 271 -16.90 -3.87 -12.05
C PRO A 271 -17.44 -2.68 -11.24
N CYS A 272 -17.04 -1.45 -11.56
CA CYS A 272 -17.47 -0.25 -10.87
C CYS A 272 -18.85 0.23 -11.33
N LYS A 273 -19.55 0.95 -10.43
CA LYS A 273 -20.86 1.58 -10.69
C LYS A 273 -20.78 2.66 -11.78
N SER A 274 -19.67 3.40 -11.84
CA SER A 274 -19.43 4.47 -12.83
C SER A 274 -18.53 4.01 -13.97
N ALA A 275 -18.85 4.40 -15.20
CA ALA A 275 -18.02 4.15 -16.38
C ALA A 275 -16.64 4.82 -16.27
N VAL A 276 -16.59 6.05 -15.75
CA VAL A 276 -15.34 6.80 -15.53
C VAL A 276 -14.44 6.08 -14.53
N ALA A 277 -15.02 5.51 -13.47
CA ALA A 277 -14.26 4.74 -12.49
C ALA A 277 -13.64 3.47 -13.09
N ASN A 278 -14.37 2.77 -13.96
CA ASN A 278 -13.84 1.59 -14.66
C ASN A 278 -12.67 1.94 -15.59
N LEU A 279 -12.82 3.01 -16.37
CA LEU A 279 -11.77 3.48 -17.27
C LEU A 279 -10.54 3.94 -16.49
N SER A 280 -10.75 4.73 -15.43
CA SER A 280 -9.69 5.18 -14.53
C SER A 280 -8.96 4.00 -13.91
N LEU A 281 -9.67 3.00 -13.38
CA LEU A 281 -9.06 1.83 -12.76
C LEU A 281 -8.23 1.02 -13.77
N GLY A 282 -8.77 0.76 -14.96
CA GLY A 282 -8.03 0.08 -16.03
C GLY A 282 -6.79 0.85 -16.47
N PHE A 283 -6.91 2.17 -16.65
CA PHE A 283 -5.78 3.04 -17.01
C PHE A 283 -4.68 3.04 -15.94
N HIS A 284 -5.05 3.13 -14.65
CA HIS A 284 -4.07 3.07 -13.56
C HIS A 284 -3.34 1.72 -13.53
N MET A 285 -4.02 0.61 -13.79
CA MET A 285 -3.39 -0.72 -13.86
C MET A 285 -2.40 -0.83 -15.01
N ILE A 286 -2.75 -0.33 -16.21
CA ILE A 286 -1.84 -0.29 -17.37
C ILE A 286 -0.63 0.58 -17.08
N LEU A 287 -0.87 1.80 -16.58
CA LEU A 287 0.19 2.74 -16.25
C LEU A 287 1.15 2.16 -15.21
N PHE A 288 0.62 1.46 -14.21
CA PHE A 288 1.42 0.81 -13.18
C PHE A 288 2.30 -0.32 -13.78
N GLY A 289 1.74 -1.16 -14.65
CA GLY A 289 2.51 -2.18 -15.38
C GLY A 289 3.66 -1.59 -16.21
N ILE A 290 3.38 -0.49 -16.93
CA ILE A 290 4.41 0.22 -17.73
C ILE A 290 5.48 0.83 -16.82
N LEU A 291 5.08 1.47 -15.71
CA LEU A 291 6.02 2.08 -14.77
C LEU A 291 6.94 1.03 -14.14
N ILE A 292 6.42 -0.16 -13.80
CA ILE A 292 7.24 -1.27 -13.30
C ILE A 292 8.29 -1.69 -14.34
N SER A 293 7.90 -1.81 -15.61
CA SER A 293 8.85 -2.08 -16.70
C SER A 293 9.89 -0.97 -16.83
N ALA A 294 9.49 0.30 -16.73
CA ALA A 294 10.36 1.44 -17.01
C ALA A 294 11.35 1.78 -15.88
N ILE A 295 11.00 1.53 -14.62
CA ILE A 295 11.88 1.84 -13.47
C ILE A 295 13.06 0.86 -13.38
N ASN A 296 12.94 -0.33 -13.96
CA ASN A 296 13.96 -1.38 -13.87
C ASN A 296 14.84 -1.52 -15.14
N LEU A 297 14.58 -0.73 -16.17
CA LEU A 297 15.35 -0.61 -17.42
C LEU A 297 16.46 0.44 -17.27
#